data_AF-A0A3A0D243-F1
#
_entry.id   AF-A0A3A0D243-F1
#
_cell.length_a   1.000
_cell.length_b   1.000
_cell.length_c   1.000
_cell.angle_alpha   90.00
_cell.angle_beta   90.00
_cell.angle_gamma   90.00
#
_symmetry.space_group_name_H-M   'P 1'
#
loop_
_entity.id
_entity.type
_entity.pdbx_description
1 polymer ?
#
loop_
_entity_poly.entity_id
_entity_poly.type
_entity_poly.pdbx_seq_one_letter_code
_entity_poly.pdbx_strand_id
1 'polypeptide(L)'
;MFCVNSTWATVGHGGSRQVPGRLAGGQVYRGRSRFGNSKRTADLPPGRNPSPRAMESRYNSRMQNGVSPSRDVHADLLEERRIYYEGIALFNEGQFFEAHDTWEEAWNLTRDRRRERFYRALIQSSVVLELLRRGRAVGVRQVFVTSQELFEGLPETFMGLLIPRHIDHVRRAIEPALVDLETRHIQIDPARLFRIELEYDPFSESRNGEAAELPR
;
A
#
# COMPACT_ATOMS: atom_id res chain seq x y z
N MET A 1 10.09 -14.31 -24.94
CA MET A 1 8.71 -14.76 -25.21
C MET A 1 8.43 -15.94 -24.29
N PHE A 2 7.85 -15.71 -23.11
CA PHE A 2 7.52 -16.76 -22.16
C PHE A 2 6.05 -16.60 -21.76
N CYS A 3 5.21 -17.47 -22.30
CA CYS A 3 3.87 -17.75 -21.80
C CYS A 3 3.98 -18.67 -20.59
N VAL A 4 3.28 -18.39 -19.50
CA VAL A 4 3.04 -19.35 -18.42
C VAL A 4 1.54 -19.58 -18.33
N ASN A 5 1.08 -20.68 -18.91
CA ASN A 5 -0.25 -21.25 -18.68
C ASN A 5 -0.28 -21.90 -17.29
N SER A 6 -1.28 -21.56 -16.48
CA SER A 6 -1.56 -22.25 -15.21
C SER A 6 -2.77 -23.17 -15.39
N THR A 7 -2.55 -24.48 -15.33
CA THR A 7 -3.60 -25.50 -15.30
C THR A 7 -3.62 -26.11 -13.90
N TRP A 8 -4.74 -26.00 -13.19
CA TRP A 8 -4.94 -26.57 -11.86
C TRP A 8 -5.76 -27.86 -11.97
N ALA A 9 -5.23 -28.94 -11.38
CA ALA A 9 -5.89 -30.24 -11.26
C ALA A 9 -6.36 -30.48 -9.82
N THR A 10 -7.54 -31.12 -9.73
CA THR A 10 -8.39 -31.32 -8.55
C THR A 10 -8.16 -32.67 -7.88
N VAL A 11 -8.05 -32.72 -6.54
CA VAL A 11 -8.34 -33.89 -5.65
C VAL A 11 -8.58 -33.28 -4.24
N GLY A 12 -9.52 -33.63 -3.35
CA GLY A 12 -10.47 -34.73 -3.16
C GLY A 12 -10.63 -34.97 -1.63
N HIS A 13 -11.86 -34.91 -1.11
CA HIS A 13 -12.28 -34.87 0.32
C HIS A 13 -12.00 -36.11 1.21
N GLY A 14 -12.03 -35.89 2.54
CA GLY A 14 -12.64 -36.86 3.49
C GLY A 14 -12.24 -36.72 4.98
N GLY A 15 -13.22 -36.60 5.88
CA GLY A 15 -13.07 -37.07 7.28
C GLY A 15 -13.62 -36.15 8.39
N SER A 16 -14.69 -36.59 9.06
CA SER A 16 -15.48 -35.91 10.09
C SER A 16 -15.22 -36.44 11.52
N ARG A 17 -15.47 -35.64 12.57
CA ARG A 17 -16.33 -35.96 13.77
C ARG A 17 -16.10 -35.07 15.02
N GLN A 18 -17.20 -34.45 15.45
CA GLN A 18 -17.82 -34.29 16.80
C GLN A 18 -17.04 -34.05 18.12
N VAL A 19 -17.59 -33.05 18.84
CA VAL A 19 -17.48 -32.57 20.25
C VAL A 19 -18.23 -33.49 21.24
N PRO A 20 -18.06 -33.43 22.59
CA PRO A 20 -18.74 -32.40 23.44
C PRO A 20 -18.11 -32.09 24.83
N GLY A 21 -18.67 -31.09 25.56
CA GLY A 21 -18.65 -31.06 27.04
C GLY A 21 -18.50 -29.68 27.72
N ARG A 22 -19.50 -29.28 28.51
CA ARG A 22 -19.73 -27.97 29.16
C ARG A 22 -19.39 -28.02 30.67
N LEU A 23 -19.34 -26.84 31.33
CA LEU A 23 -19.71 -26.44 32.73
C LEU A 23 -18.65 -25.44 33.30
N ALA A 24 -18.91 -24.15 33.63
CA ALA A 24 -19.78 -23.46 34.60
C ALA A 24 -19.06 -23.00 35.90
N GLY A 25 -19.20 -21.70 36.25
CA GLY A 25 -18.83 -21.05 37.54
C GLY A 25 -17.54 -20.19 37.48
N GLY A 26 -17.39 -18.96 38.01
CA GLY A 26 -18.21 -18.04 38.80
C GLY A 26 -17.35 -16.83 39.24
N GLN A 27 -17.99 -15.69 39.51
CA GLN A 27 -17.57 -14.51 40.30
C GLN A 27 -16.45 -13.52 39.87
N VAL A 28 -16.94 -12.33 39.47
CA VAL A 28 -16.62 -10.96 39.95
C VAL A 28 -15.40 -10.76 40.87
N TYR A 29 -14.46 -9.91 40.40
CA TYR A 29 -13.67 -9.03 41.27
C TYR A 29 -13.56 -7.62 40.65
N ARG A 30 -14.01 -6.62 41.42
CA ARG A 30 -13.73 -5.19 41.23
C ARG A 30 -12.34 -4.89 41.79
N GLY A 31 -11.48 -4.23 41.01
CA GLY A 31 -10.21 -3.66 41.47
C GLY A 31 -9.72 -2.58 40.51
N ARG A 32 -9.65 -1.35 41.00
CA ARG A 32 -9.39 -0.11 40.25
C ARG A 32 -7.97 0.40 40.58
N SER A 33 -7.11 0.57 39.57
CA SER A 33 -6.02 1.59 39.50
C SER A 33 -5.34 1.49 38.12
N ARG A 34 -5.52 2.48 37.23
CA ARG A 34 -4.77 3.75 37.11
C ARG A 34 -3.33 3.60 36.62
N PHE A 35 -3.19 3.36 35.31
CA PHE A 35 -2.19 3.93 34.39
C PHE A 35 -2.97 4.15 33.08
N GLY A 36 -3.14 5.35 32.53
CA GLY A 36 -2.08 6.22 32.01
C GLY A 36 -2.12 6.25 30.47
N ASN A 37 -3.29 6.53 29.90
CA ASN A 37 -3.58 6.94 28.51
C ASN A 37 -2.94 6.17 27.32
N SER A 38 -3.39 4.94 27.07
CA SER A 38 -3.50 4.44 25.69
C SER A 38 -4.76 5.03 25.08
N LYS A 39 -4.64 5.84 24.01
CA LYS A 39 -5.81 6.19 23.20
C LYS A 39 -6.45 4.89 22.75
N ARG A 40 -7.69 4.68 23.18
CA ARG A 40 -8.51 3.51 22.85
C ARG A 40 -8.76 3.53 21.35
N THR A 41 -8.24 2.52 20.67
CA THR A 41 -8.69 2.07 19.36
C THR A 41 -10.10 1.49 19.54
N ALA A 42 -11.10 2.34 19.61
CA ALA A 42 -12.50 1.94 19.60
C ALA A 42 -13.21 2.75 18.51
N ASP A 43 -13.75 2.02 17.54
CA ASP A 43 -14.72 2.45 16.52
C ASP A 43 -14.31 3.62 15.61
N LEU A 44 -13.41 3.33 14.67
CA LEU A 44 -13.36 4.08 13.41
C LEU A 44 -14.38 3.46 12.43
N PRO A 45 -15.30 4.26 11.84
CA PRO A 45 -16.20 3.75 10.80
C PRO A 45 -15.37 3.24 9.62
N PRO A 46 -15.89 2.30 8.80
CA PRO A 46 -15.15 1.79 7.66
C PRO A 46 -14.83 2.94 6.71
N GLY A 47 -13.60 3.44 6.77
CA GLY A 47 -13.01 4.27 5.74
C GLY A 47 -13.15 3.49 4.44
N ARG A 48 -14.04 3.97 3.57
CA ARG A 48 -14.14 3.45 2.20
C ARG A 48 -12.80 3.77 1.55
N ASN A 49 -11.88 2.80 1.51
CA ASN A 49 -10.77 2.89 0.57
C ASN A 49 -11.43 3.11 -0.80
N PRO A 50 -11.18 4.25 -1.48
CA PRO A 50 -11.72 4.45 -2.81
C PRO A 50 -11.19 3.30 -3.66
N SER A 51 -12.09 2.61 -4.36
CA SER A 51 -11.66 1.58 -5.31
C SER A 51 -10.71 2.21 -6.34
N PRO A 52 -9.83 1.43 -6.99
CA PRO A 52 -8.96 1.94 -8.06
C PRO A 52 -9.72 2.79 -9.10
N ARG A 53 -10.98 2.44 -9.37
CA ARG A 53 -11.90 3.18 -10.25
C ARG A 53 -12.40 4.52 -9.67
N ALA A 54 -12.62 4.59 -8.36
CA ALA A 54 -12.96 5.84 -7.69
C ALA A 54 -11.76 6.81 -7.63
N MET A 55 -10.54 6.29 -7.51
CA MET A 55 -9.30 7.06 -7.63
C MET A 55 -9.12 7.64 -9.05
N GLU A 56 -9.30 6.81 -10.08
CA GLU A 56 -9.25 7.23 -11.50
C GLU A 56 -10.25 8.36 -11.81
N SER A 57 -11.47 8.25 -11.26
CA SER A 57 -12.55 9.23 -11.47
C SER A 57 -12.23 10.60 -10.88
N ARG A 58 -11.69 10.64 -9.65
CA ARG A 58 -11.24 11.88 -8.99
C ARG A 58 -10.15 12.57 -9.79
N TYR A 59 -9.22 11.79 -10.31
CA TYR A 59 -8.12 12.28 -11.12
C TYR A 59 -8.58 12.90 -12.45
N ASN A 60 -9.42 12.18 -13.21
CA ASN A 60 -9.92 12.67 -14.50
C ASN A 60 -10.75 13.96 -14.35
N SER A 61 -11.53 14.06 -13.27
CA SER A 61 -12.28 15.26 -12.94
C SER A 61 -11.37 16.46 -12.65
N ARG A 62 -10.17 16.23 -12.09
CA ARG A 62 -9.19 17.29 -11.83
C ARG A 62 -8.48 17.78 -13.08
N MET A 63 -8.09 16.88 -13.97
CA MET A 63 -7.45 17.23 -15.24
C MET A 63 -8.37 18.06 -16.15
N GLN A 64 -9.69 17.87 -16.03
CA GLN A 64 -10.69 18.66 -16.76
C GLN A 64 -10.95 20.05 -16.15
N ASN A 65 -10.67 20.25 -14.86
CA ASN A 65 -11.02 21.48 -14.12
C ASN A 65 -9.90 22.53 -14.03
N GLY A 66 -8.85 22.44 -14.85
CA GLY A 66 -7.87 23.52 -15.11
C GLY A 66 -7.35 24.27 -13.88
N VAL A 67 -6.25 23.80 -13.27
CA VAL A 67 -5.62 24.48 -12.12
C VAL A 67 -5.04 25.84 -12.55
N SER A 68 -5.33 26.87 -11.76
CA SER A 68 -4.89 28.25 -11.99
C SER A 68 -3.34 28.36 -12.03
N PRO A 69 -2.74 29.18 -12.92
CA PRO A 69 -1.30 29.13 -13.23
C PRO A 69 -0.39 29.71 -12.14
N SER A 70 -0.94 30.19 -11.02
CA SER A 70 -0.23 31.03 -10.04
C SER A 70 0.54 30.27 -8.94
N ARG A 71 0.60 28.93 -8.99
CA ARG A 71 1.32 28.11 -7.98
C ARG A 71 2.80 28.04 -8.29
N ASP A 72 3.65 28.41 -7.33
CA ASP A 72 5.10 28.29 -7.41
C ASP A 72 5.50 26.81 -7.57
N VAL A 73 5.96 26.48 -8.78
CA VAL A 73 6.37 25.11 -9.17
C VAL A 73 7.56 24.63 -8.33
N HIS A 74 8.45 25.53 -7.93
CA HIS A 74 9.59 25.17 -7.11
C HIS A 74 9.17 24.79 -5.70
N ALA A 75 8.25 25.57 -5.10
CA ALA A 75 7.67 25.25 -3.80
C ALA A 75 6.89 23.92 -3.84
N ASP A 76 6.07 23.68 -4.88
CA ASP A 76 5.34 22.42 -5.05
C ASP A 76 6.32 21.21 -5.12
N LEU A 77 7.46 21.36 -5.81
CA LEU A 77 8.47 20.29 -5.92
C LEU A 77 9.24 20.04 -4.62
N LEU A 78 9.57 21.07 -3.86
CA LEU A 78 10.19 20.92 -2.53
C LEU A 78 9.24 20.22 -1.55
N GLU A 79 7.96 20.55 -1.61
CA GLU A 79 6.95 19.91 -0.78
C GLU A 79 6.71 18.45 -1.21
N GLU A 80 6.63 18.18 -2.52
CA GLU A 80 6.57 16.82 -3.05
C GLU A 80 7.77 15.99 -2.58
N ARG A 81 8.98 16.56 -2.63
CA ARG A 81 10.20 15.93 -2.11
C ARG A 81 10.06 15.56 -0.64
N ARG A 82 9.64 16.52 0.20
CA ARG A 82 9.47 16.31 1.65
C ARG A 82 8.50 15.17 1.93
N ILE A 83 7.33 15.20 1.30
CA ILE A 83 6.26 14.21 1.45
C ILE A 83 6.71 12.84 0.96
N TYR A 84 7.42 12.76 -0.17
CA TYR A 84 7.93 11.50 -0.72
C TYR A 84 8.81 10.77 0.29
N TYR A 85 9.78 11.47 0.87
CA TYR A 85 10.69 10.90 1.87
C TYR A 85 10.00 10.57 3.19
N GLU A 86 9.05 11.40 3.63
CA GLU A 86 8.24 11.12 4.81
C GLU A 86 7.46 9.82 4.66
N GLY A 87 6.79 9.60 3.52
CA GLY A 87 6.07 8.37 3.27
C GLY A 87 7.00 7.14 3.22
N ILE A 88 8.23 7.28 2.70
CA ILE A 88 9.23 6.20 2.74
C ILE A 88 9.62 5.87 4.19
N ALA A 89 9.84 6.88 5.03
CA ALA A 89 10.16 6.67 6.44
C ALA A 89 9.02 5.93 7.16
N LEU A 90 7.77 6.39 6.99
CA LEU A 90 6.57 5.74 7.55
C LEU A 90 6.42 4.30 7.06
N PHE A 91 6.59 4.06 5.75
CA PHE A 91 6.54 2.71 5.19
C PHE A 91 7.58 1.80 5.83
N ASN A 92 8.81 2.29 5.96
CA ASN A 92 9.93 1.55 6.55
C ASN A 92 9.76 1.25 8.04
N GLU A 93 8.92 2.00 8.74
CA GLU A 93 8.50 1.75 10.12
C GLU A 93 7.28 0.82 10.23
N GLY A 94 6.73 0.35 9.11
CA GLY A 94 5.52 -0.47 9.06
C GLY A 94 4.22 0.31 9.27
N GLN A 95 4.27 1.65 9.20
CA GLN A 95 3.12 2.55 9.27
C GLN A 95 2.50 2.69 7.86
N PHE A 96 1.98 1.60 7.31
CA PHE A 96 1.55 1.53 5.91
C PHE A 96 0.34 2.41 5.60
N PHE A 97 -0.57 2.59 6.55
CA PHE A 97 -1.74 3.46 6.37
C PHE A 97 -1.31 4.93 6.31
N GLU A 98 -0.42 5.33 7.22
CA GLU A 98 0.14 6.67 7.30
C GLU A 98 0.98 6.97 6.04
N ALA A 99 1.82 6.03 5.58
CA ALA A 99 2.56 6.17 4.34
C ALA A 99 1.64 6.34 3.11
N HIS A 100 0.52 5.61 3.07
CA HIS A 100 -0.53 5.77 2.06
C HIS A 100 -1.06 7.21 2.04
N ASP A 101 -1.50 7.72 3.20
CA ASP A 101 -2.09 9.06 3.31
C ASP A 101 -1.07 10.13 2.90
N THR A 102 0.18 10.01 3.37
CA THR A 102 1.26 10.92 2.99
C THR A 102 1.49 10.93 1.48
N TRP A 103 1.59 9.78 0.82
CA TRP A 103 1.81 9.74 -0.63
C TRP A 103 0.60 10.19 -1.46
N GLU A 104 -0.63 10.17 -0.93
CA GLU A 104 -1.78 10.80 -1.60
C GLU A 104 -1.58 12.31 -1.76
N GLU A 105 -0.90 12.97 -0.81
CA GLU A 105 -0.57 14.39 -0.92
C GLU A 105 0.44 14.65 -2.05
N ALA A 106 1.50 13.84 -2.16
CA ALA A 106 2.47 13.95 -3.26
C ALA A 106 1.81 13.68 -4.62
N TRP A 107 0.91 12.69 -4.69
CA TRP A 107 0.08 12.46 -5.88
C TRP A 107 -0.78 13.68 -6.24
N ASN A 108 -1.30 14.39 -5.25
CA ASN A 108 -2.04 15.63 -5.48
C ASN A 108 -1.14 16.79 -5.93
N LEU A 109 0.16 16.78 -5.67
CA LEU A 109 1.08 17.82 -6.12
C LEU A 109 1.59 17.57 -7.55
N THR A 110 1.83 16.31 -7.91
CA THR A 110 2.38 15.99 -9.24
C THR A 110 1.43 16.32 -10.38
N ARG A 111 2.01 16.82 -11.48
CA ARG A 111 1.33 17.05 -12.77
C ARG A 111 1.86 16.11 -13.86
N ASP A 112 2.96 15.41 -13.60
CA ASP A 112 3.55 14.46 -14.52
C ASP A 112 2.83 13.11 -14.46
N ARG A 113 2.46 12.58 -15.63
CA ARG A 113 1.69 11.34 -15.76
C ARG A 113 2.47 10.10 -15.31
N ARG A 114 3.80 10.11 -15.42
CA ARG A 114 4.62 8.97 -14.97
C ARG A 114 4.75 8.97 -13.45
N ARG A 115 5.04 10.12 -12.84
CA ARG A 115 5.04 10.31 -11.37
C ARG A 115 3.68 9.98 -10.77
N GLU A 116 2.60 10.42 -11.40
CA GLU A 116 1.25 10.09 -10.97
C GLU A 116 0.99 8.58 -10.94
N ARG A 117 1.29 7.86 -12.03
CA ARG A 117 1.17 6.39 -12.06
C ARG A 117 2.04 5.73 -11.00
N PHE A 118 3.27 6.23 -10.83
CA PHE A 118 4.19 5.76 -9.79
C PHE A 118 3.62 5.92 -8.38
N TYR A 119 3.12 7.11 -8.01
CA TYR A 119 2.52 7.33 -6.69
C TYR A 119 1.30 6.43 -6.49
N ARG A 120 0.41 6.32 -7.48
CA ARG A 120 -0.74 5.41 -7.40
C ARG A 120 -0.32 3.96 -7.17
N ALA A 121 0.77 3.49 -7.80
CA ALA A 121 1.29 2.14 -7.62
C ALA A 121 1.89 1.94 -6.22
N LEU A 122 2.61 2.95 -5.71
CA LEU A 122 3.24 2.93 -4.39
C LEU A 122 2.19 2.98 -3.26
N ILE A 123 1.18 3.84 -3.41
CA ILE A 123 0.00 3.93 -2.53
C ILE A 123 -0.72 2.57 -2.47
N GLN A 124 -0.95 1.93 -3.62
CA GLN A 124 -1.58 0.60 -3.64
C GLN A 124 -0.69 -0.47 -3.00
N SER A 125 0.64 -0.38 -3.13
CA SER A 125 1.57 -1.28 -2.42
C SER A 125 1.42 -1.17 -0.90
N SER A 126 1.26 0.05 -0.36
CA SER A 126 0.96 0.27 1.06
C SER A 126 -0.39 -0.32 1.47
N VAL A 127 -1.43 -0.12 0.65
CA VAL A 127 -2.77 -0.70 0.90
C VAL A 127 -2.72 -2.22 0.93
N VAL A 128 -1.95 -2.85 0.05
CA VAL A 128 -1.74 -4.30 0.02
C VAL A 128 -1.20 -4.82 1.35
N LEU A 129 -0.18 -4.17 1.91
CA LEU A 129 0.41 -4.56 3.19
C LEU A 129 -0.52 -4.26 4.37
N GLU A 130 -1.28 -3.16 4.34
CA GLU A 130 -2.27 -2.85 5.38
C GLU A 130 -3.47 -3.83 5.34
N LEU A 131 -3.90 -4.27 4.15
CA LEU A 131 -4.93 -5.31 4.03
C LEU A 131 -4.43 -6.66 4.56
N LEU A 132 -3.16 -7.00 4.31
CA LEU A 132 -2.52 -8.17 4.89
C LEU A 132 -2.51 -8.07 6.42
N ARG A 133 -2.12 -6.91 6.98
CA ARG A 133 -2.13 -6.64 8.43
C ARG A 133 -3.50 -6.84 9.07
N ARG A 134 -4.56 -6.51 8.33
CA ARG A 134 -5.96 -6.67 8.76
C ARG A 134 -6.54 -8.06 8.46
N GLY A 135 -5.75 -8.99 7.91
CA GLY A 135 -6.19 -10.35 7.55
C GLY A 135 -7.13 -10.43 6.32
N ARG A 136 -7.16 -9.40 5.46
CA ARG A 136 -8.11 -9.31 4.32
C ARG A 136 -7.52 -9.87 3.02
N ALA A 137 -7.28 -11.18 2.98
CA ALA A 137 -6.59 -11.88 1.87
C ALA A 137 -7.17 -11.63 0.47
N VAL A 138 -8.51 -11.62 0.34
CA VAL A 138 -9.16 -11.38 -0.96
C VAL A 138 -8.82 -10.00 -1.53
N GLY A 139 -8.80 -8.97 -0.67
CA GLY A 139 -8.46 -7.61 -1.08
C GLY A 139 -6.98 -7.46 -1.47
N VAL A 140 -6.10 -8.17 -0.76
CA VAL A 140 -4.64 -8.17 -1.02
C VAL A 140 -4.35 -8.52 -2.48
N ARG A 141 -4.89 -9.64 -2.99
CA ARG A 141 -4.62 -10.08 -4.37
C ARG A 141 -5.11 -9.07 -5.41
N GLN A 142 -6.31 -8.56 -5.25
CA GLN A 142 -6.90 -7.64 -6.23
C GLN A 142 -6.09 -6.33 -6.33
N VAL A 143 -5.73 -5.75 -5.19
CA VAL A 143 -4.97 -4.49 -5.17
C VAL A 143 -3.53 -4.72 -5.62
N PHE A 144 -2.94 -5.88 -5.31
CA PHE A 144 -1.59 -6.22 -5.77
C PHE A 144 -1.49 -6.28 -7.29
N VAL A 145 -2.43 -6.96 -7.96
CA VAL A 145 -2.46 -7.02 -9.44
C VAL A 145 -2.56 -5.61 -10.05
N THR A 146 -3.51 -4.80 -9.57
CA THR A 146 -3.68 -3.44 -10.08
C THR A 146 -2.46 -2.53 -9.77
N SER A 147 -1.75 -2.77 -8.67
CA SER A 147 -0.51 -2.04 -8.38
C SER A 147 0.61 -2.37 -9.38
N GLN A 148 0.70 -3.63 -9.83
CA GLN A 148 1.68 -4.05 -10.83
C GLN A 148 1.40 -3.41 -12.19
N GLU A 149 0.13 -3.41 -12.63
CA GLU A 149 -0.31 -2.77 -13.88
C GLU A 149 0.05 -1.28 -13.94
N LEU A 150 0.06 -0.58 -12.80
CA LEU A 150 0.46 0.83 -12.75
C LEU A 150 1.96 1.06 -12.88
N PHE A 151 2.77 0.09 -12.48
CA PHE A 151 4.22 0.11 -12.69
C PHE A 151 4.61 -0.26 -14.12
N GLU A 152 3.73 -0.94 -14.87
CA GLU A 152 4.00 -1.31 -16.26
C GLU A 152 4.26 -0.09 -17.15
N GLY A 153 5.35 -0.16 -17.93
CA GLY A 153 5.78 0.90 -18.82
C GLY A 153 6.47 2.10 -18.15
N LEU A 154 6.74 2.04 -16.85
CA LEU A 154 7.71 2.92 -16.20
C LEU A 154 9.14 2.39 -16.40
N PRO A 155 10.17 3.26 -16.32
CA PRO A 155 11.56 2.82 -16.29
C PRO A 155 11.83 1.82 -15.15
N GLU A 156 12.79 0.91 -15.33
CA GLU A 156 13.11 -0.13 -14.34
C GLU A 156 13.39 0.44 -12.95
N THR A 157 14.14 1.53 -12.89
CA THR A 157 14.29 2.35 -11.69
C THR A 157 13.64 3.70 -11.97
N PHE A 158 12.64 4.08 -11.21
CA PHE A 158 11.94 5.36 -11.38
C PHE A 158 11.73 6.01 -10.02
N MET A 159 11.91 7.33 -9.94
CA MET A 159 11.88 8.05 -8.66
C MET A 159 12.83 7.44 -7.61
N GLY A 160 14.00 6.94 -8.04
CA GLY A 160 14.95 6.25 -7.17
C GLY A 160 14.55 4.83 -6.75
N LEU A 161 13.32 4.38 -6.99
CA LEU A 161 12.86 3.05 -6.60
C LEU A 161 13.17 2.02 -7.71
N LEU A 162 13.89 0.95 -7.36
CA LEU A 162 14.04 -0.21 -8.25
C LEU A 162 12.73 -1.02 -8.26
N ILE A 163 11.91 -0.82 -9.30
CA ILE A 163 10.54 -1.33 -9.37
C ILE A 163 10.47 -2.87 -9.28
N PRO A 164 11.28 -3.65 -10.03
CA PRO A 164 11.20 -5.11 -9.96
C PRO A 164 11.49 -5.64 -8.55
N ARG A 165 12.49 -5.07 -7.86
CA ARG A 165 12.83 -5.42 -6.47
C ARG A 165 11.67 -5.12 -5.53
N HIS A 166 11.04 -3.95 -5.66
CA HIS A 166 9.89 -3.57 -4.86
C HIS A 166 8.71 -4.54 -5.05
N ILE A 167 8.36 -4.85 -6.30
CA ILE A 167 7.27 -5.79 -6.62
C ILE A 167 7.56 -7.17 -6.02
N ASP A 168 8.79 -7.67 -6.16
CA ASP A 168 9.18 -8.97 -5.58
C ASP A 168 9.13 -8.97 -4.06
N HIS A 169 9.53 -7.89 -3.41
CA HIS A 169 9.40 -7.75 -1.97
C HIS A 169 7.94 -7.75 -1.51
N VAL A 170 7.06 -6.97 -2.16
CA VAL A 170 5.61 -6.98 -1.86
C VAL A 170 5.05 -8.39 -2.07
N ARG A 171 5.38 -9.05 -3.19
CA ARG A 171 4.94 -10.43 -3.49
C ARG A 171 5.34 -11.42 -2.40
N ARG A 172 6.58 -11.36 -1.92
CA ARG A 172 7.08 -12.22 -0.83
C ARG A 172 6.37 -11.95 0.49
N ALA A 173 6.07 -10.69 0.79
CA ALA A 173 5.33 -10.29 1.97
C ALA A 173 3.90 -10.86 1.97
N ILE A 174 3.23 -10.85 0.82
CA ILE A 174 1.84 -11.29 0.69
C ILE A 174 1.67 -12.76 0.31
N GLU A 175 2.75 -13.50 0.04
CA GLU A 175 2.70 -14.91 -0.38
C GLU A 175 1.74 -15.77 0.48
N PRO A 176 1.68 -15.65 1.83
CA PRO A 176 0.71 -16.39 2.63
C PRO A 176 -0.75 -16.14 2.21
N ALA A 177 -1.09 -14.90 1.82
CA ALA A 177 -2.41 -14.51 1.34
C ALA A 177 -2.69 -14.91 -0.11
N LEU A 178 -1.65 -15.29 -0.87
CA LEU A 178 -1.81 -15.82 -2.22
C LEU A 178 -2.02 -17.34 -2.22
N VAL A 179 -1.46 -18.05 -1.24
CA VAL A 179 -1.55 -19.52 -1.13
C VAL A 179 -2.82 -19.96 -0.42
N ASP A 180 -3.22 -19.26 0.65
CA ASP A 180 -4.40 -19.62 1.44
C ASP A 180 -5.48 -18.52 1.37
N LEU A 181 -6.46 -18.76 0.49
CA LEU A 181 -7.61 -17.87 0.30
C LEU A 181 -8.75 -18.14 1.29
N GLU A 182 -8.71 -19.27 2.00
CA GLU A 182 -9.77 -19.68 2.94
C GLU A 182 -9.54 -19.10 4.33
N THR A 183 -8.27 -18.90 4.72
CA THR A 183 -7.92 -18.30 5.99
C THR A 183 -8.30 -16.82 6.04
N ARG A 184 -9.40 -16.55 6.76
CA ARG A 184 -9.90 -15.19 7.04
C ARG A 184 -9.00 -14.36 7.96
N HIS A 185 -7.98 -14.96 8.56
CA HIS A 185 -7.10 -14.34 9.55
C HIS A 185 -5.64 -14.69 9.27
N ILE A 186 -5.04 -13.99 8.31
CA ILE A 186 -3.61 -14.06 8.06
C ILE A 186 -2.92 -13.08 8.99
N GLN A 187 -1.94 -13.57 9.76
CA GLN A 187 -1.06 -12.73 10.55
C GLN A 187 0.10 -12.26 9.66
N ILE A 188 0.48 -10.99 9.76
CA ILE A 188 1.73 -10.52 9.15
C ILE A 188 2.90 -11.25 9.80
N ASP A 189 3.75 -11.83 8.97
CA ASP A 189 5.07 -12.29 9.37
C ASP A 189 6.05 -11.11 9.29
N PRO A 190 6.54 -10.57 10.42
CA PRO A 190 7.46 -9.44 10.42
C PRO A 190 8.75 -9.73 9.66
N ALA A 191 9.17 -11.00 9.55
CA ALA A 191 10.38 -11.38 8.83
C ALA A 191 10.24 -11.22 7.30
N ARG A 192 9.01 -11.07 6.80
CA ARG A 192 8.72 -10.81 5.39
C ARG A 192 8.50 -9.34 5.07
N LEU A 193 8.49 -8.47 6.09
CA LEU A 193 8.50 -7.04 5.87
C LEU A 193 9.86 -6.59 5.36
N PHE A 194 9.86 -5.54 4.57
CA PHE A 194 11.05 -5.01 3.92
C PHE A 194 11.04 -3.50 4.00
N ARG A 195 12.22 -2.92 3.74
CA ARG A 195 12.38 -1.47 3.66
C ARG A 195 12.52 -1.07 2.20
N ILE A 196 11.95 0.08 1.86
CA ILE A 196 12.25 0.80 0.65
C ILE A 196 13.63 1.43 0.81
N GLU A 197 14.49 1.09 -0.14
CA GLU A 197 15.81 1.68 -0.33
C GLU A 197 15.85 2.24 -1.76
N LEU A 198 16.30 3.49 -1.88
CA LEU A 198 16.39 4.19 -3.15
C LEU A 198 17.80 4.04 -3.74
N GLU A 199 17.87 3.82 -5.05
CA GLU A 199 19.10 3.74 -5.83
C GLU A 199 19.76 5.13 -6.02
N TYR A 200 18.96 6.20 -5.97
CA TYR A 200 19.41 7.59 -6.05
C TYR A 200 18.33 8.52 -5.49
N ASP A 201 18.70 9.78 -5.24
CA ASP A 201 17.76 10.84 -4.87
C ASP A 201 17.11 11.46 -6.12
N PRO A 202 15.83 11.19 -6.41
CA PRO A 202 15.19 11.63 -7.66
C PRO A 202 14.92 13.13 -7.72
N PHE A 203 15.01 13.85 -6.59
CA PHE A 203 14.82 15.30 -6.53
C PHE A 203 16.14 16.07 -6.57
N SER A 204 17.29 15.39 -6.45
CA SER A 204 18.62 15.98 -6.63
C SER A 204 19.26 15.56 -7.96
N GLU A 205 19.03 14.32 -8.39
CA GLU A 205 19.54 13.75 -9.64
C GLU A 205 18.41 13.03 -10.39
N SER A 206 17.65 13.76 -11.20
CA SER A 206 16.66 13.15 -12.10
C SER A 206 17.39 12.35 -13.19
N ARG A 207 17.16 11.04 -13.25
CA ARG A 207 17.86 10.11 -14.16
C ARG A 207 16.98 9.57 -15.29
N ASN A 208 15.66 9.50 -15.09
CA ASN A 208 14.71 8.95 -16.07
C ASN A 208 13.60 9.94 -16.42
N GLY A 209 13.95 11.24 -16.37
CA GLY A 209 13.02 12.32 -16.66
C GLY A 209 12.00 12.52 -15.55
N GLU A 210 12.36 12.20 -14.31
CA GLU A 210 11.53 12.52 -13.16
C GLU A 210 11.36 14.03 -13.06
N ALA A 211 12.44 14.82 -13.16
CA ALA A 211 12.37 16.27 -13.21
C ALA A 211 11.69 16.69 -14.52
N ALA A 212 10.41 17.08 -14.44
CA ALA A 212 9.90 18.08 -15.36
C ALA A 212 10.87 19.26 -15.28
N GLU A 213 11.54 19.59 -16.39
CA GLU A 213 12.54 20.65 -16.45
C GLU A 213 12.04 21.86 -15.65
N LEU A 214 12.70 22.18 -14.55
CA LEU A 214 12.49 23.45 -13.84
C LEU A 214 12.85 24.54 -14.85
N PRO A 215 11.91 25.36 -15.35
CA PRO A 215 12.31 26.54 -16.08
C PRO A 215 13.14 27.40 -15.13
N ARG A 216 14.38 27.70 -15.54
CA ARG A 216 15.28 28.61 -14.82
C ARG A 216 14.69 30.01 -14.70
#